data_AF-A0A933HWI4-F1
#
_entry.id   AF-A0A933HWI4-F1
#
_cell.length_a   1.000
_cell.length_b   1.000
_cell.length_c   1.000
_cell.angle_alpha   90.00
_cell.angle_beta   90.00
_cell.angle_gamma   90.00
#
_symmetry.space_group_name_H-M   'P 1'
#
loop_
_entity.id
_entity.type
_entity.pdbx_description
1 polymer ?
#
loop_
_entity_poly.entity_id
_entity_poly.type
_entity_poly.pdbx_seq_one_letter_code
_entity_poly.pdbx_strand_id
1 'polypeptide(L)'
;MTIASRTRMALCLLLLAASATSLHLSWDAELSENAAPPAAHAFPDGAGGARSPTSTAPRFSWPPLAQVRTLTYGQTGEDSELPRPPGASFKRTPLSQDIYEVQLKFRNFNNDPLKVEFSLVQADLDASLKEFGYSKGELDGIFQRYGKQGQAAYEEQVKLYFLSRGFKVVGKDTVSVDIPQLIWRNMKRVNGLALALQRVGEARRYDSEDIIGAAAAMVQTSLAYRIPPESERGRRIGGVHPPPQALYDGWGDCDSKSALLGAVLSNWKGIKGVGVALPRHFLIGLARMPRQGDVFLEHKGVQYVLVEPAGPAWLPVGLVSDYTTGLLDKMSGVPIQPF
;
A
#
# COMPACT_ATOMS: atom_id res chain seq x y z
N MET A 1 40.03 29.15 -46.46
CA MET A 1 38.69 28.56 -46.72
C MET A 1 38.88 27.13 -47.20
N THR A 2 38.15 26.18 -46.61
CA THR A 2 37.90 24.80 -47.11
C THR A 2 39.10 23.96 -47.60
N ILE A 3 39.66 23.15 -46.68
CA ILE A 3 40.35 21.89 -47.00
C ILE A 3 39.44 20.75 -46.52
N ALA A 4 38.95 19.90 -47.42
CA ALA A 4 38.50 18.53 -47.10
C ALA A 4 38.12 17.74 -48.37
N SER A 5 38.75 16.59 -48.59
CA SER A 5 38.11 15.27 -48.84
C SER A 5 38.97 14.34 -49.72
N ARG A 6 39.64 13.38 -49.07
CA ARG A 6 40.11 12.09 -49.62
C ARG A 6 40.27 11.12 -48.45
N THR A 7 40.07 9.80 -48.52
CA THR A 7 39.34 8.89 -49.45
C THR A 7 39.33 7.49 -48.79
N ARG A 8 38.17 6.78 -48.73
CA ARG A 8 37.99 5.31 -48.48
C ARG A 8 38.54 4.73 -47.15
N MET A 9 37.85 3.89 -46.36
CA MET A 9 36.99 2.71 -46.60
C MET A 9 37.77 1.38 -46.78
N ALA A 10 37.38 0.37 -45.98
CA ALA A 10 37.59 -1.09 -46.09
C ALA A 10 38.62 -1.80 -45.16
N LEU A 11 38.06 -2.48 -44.15
CA LEU A 11 38.13 -3.94 -43.92
C LEU A 11 39.45 -4.63 -43.46
N CYS A 12 39.41 -5.28 -42.29
CA CYS A 12 39.97 -6.62 -42.06
C CYS A 12 39.37 -7.31 -40.81
N LEU A 13 38.95 -8.57 -40.97
CA LEU A 13 38.73 -9.54 -39.87
C LEU A 13 40.06 -10.22 -39.53
N LEU A 14 40.27 -10.63 -38.27
CA LEU A 14 40.66 -12.03 -37.95
C LEU A 14 40.64 -12.35 -36.45
N LEU A 15 40.32 -13.62 -36.17
CA LEU A 15 40.14 -14.25 -34.86
C LEU A 15 41.42 -14.35 -34.00
N LEU A 16 41.22 -14.52 -32.69
CA LEU A 16 41.97 -15.51 -31.89
C LEU A 16 41.21 -15.89 -30.60
N ALA A 17 41.32 -17.14 -30.16
CA ALA A 17 40.62 -17.70 -29.00
C ALA A 17 41.50 -18.71 -28.23
N ALA A 18 41.48 -18.65 -26.89
CA ALA A 18 41.90 -19.64 -25.88
C ALA A 18 41.60 -19.00 -24.50
N SER A 19 40.85 -19.57 -23.54
CA SER A 19 41.12 -20.75 -22.67
C SER A 19 42.45 -20.64 -21.90
N ALA A 20 42.57 -20.89 -20.59
CA ALA A 20 41.62 -21.21 -19.50
C ALA A 20 42.11 -20.48 -18.19
N THR A 21 41.77 -20.76 -16.92
CA THR A 21 41.18 -21.94 -16.23
C THR A 21 40.48 -21.53 -14.91
N SER A 22 39.79 -22.48 -14.28
CA SER A 22 38.99 -22.46 -13.06
C SER A 22 39.65 -21.99 -11.75
N LEU A 23 38.82 -21.47 -10.83
CA LEU A 23 38.96 -21.72 -9.39
C LEU A 23 37.57 -21.89 -8.76
N HIS A 24 37.33 -23.06 -8.15
CA HIS A 24 36.09 -23.41 -7.47
C HIS A 24 35.96 -22.64 -6.14
N LEU A 25 34.72 -22.29 -5.77
CA LEU A 25 34.25 -22.37 -4.39
C LEU A 25 32.73 -22.61 -4.41
N SER A 26 32.34 -23.81 -4.00
CA SER A 26 30.97 -24.33 -3.98
C SER A 26 30.21 -23.86 -2.75
N TRP A 27 28.94 -23.48 -2.93
CA TRP A 27 27.93 -23.44 -1.87
C TRP A 27 26.68 -24.18 -2.37
N ASP A 28 26.69 -25.51 -2.19
CA ASP A 28 25.51 -26.34 -2.32
C ASP A 28 24.86 -26.50 -0.94
N ALA A 29 23.59 -26.10 -0.82
CA ALA A 29 22.69 -26.49 0.27
C ALA A 29 21.23 -26.33 -0.18
N GLU A 30 20.71 -27.40 -0.78
CA GLU A 30 19.32 -27.88 -0.66
C GLU A 30 18.17 -26.86 -0.83
N LEU A 31 17.67 -26.77 -2.07
CA LEU A 31 16.24 -26.55 -2.33
C LEU A 31 15.72 -27.66 -3.27
N SER A 32 15.51 -28.85 -2.70
CA SER A 32 14.91 -29.98 -3.41
C SER A 32 13.39 -29.82 -3.54
N GLU A 33 12.94 -29.77 -4.79
CA GLU A 33 11.76 -30.45 -5.32
C GLU A 33 10.36 -30.30 -4.67
N ASN A 34 9.44 -29.84 -5.51
CA ASN A 34 8.13 -30.45 -5.78
C ASN A 34 7.17 -30.79 -4.62
N ALA A 35 6.13 -29.97 -4.49
CA ALA A 35 4.79 -30.47 -4.19
C ALA A 35 3.74 -29.73 -5.05
N ALA A 36 3.20 -30.41 -6.06
CA ALA A 36 1.93 -30.03 -6.66
C ALA A 36 0.80 -30.19 -5.61
N PRO A 37 -0.30 -29.42 -5.69
CA PRO A 37 -1.41 -29.58 -4.75
C PRO A 37 -1.99 -31.01 -4.84
N PRO A 38 -2.25 -31.68 -3.70
CA PRO A 38 -2.72 -33.06 -3.71
C PRO A 38 -4.11 -33.18 -4.36
N ALA A 39 -4.29 -34.26 -5.11
CA ALA A 39 -5.55 -34.59 -5.76
C ALA A 39 -6.65 -34.90 -4.74
N ALA A 40 -7.91 -34.73 -5.17
CA ALA A 40 -9.07 -35.06 -4.35
C ALA A 40 -9.12 -36.57 -4.06
N HIS A 41 -9.03 -36.94 -2.77
CA HIS A 41 -9.36 -38.27 -2.31
C HIS A 41 -10.86 -38.40 -2.05
N ALA A 42 -11.47 -39.45 -2.62
CA ALA A 42 -12.85 -39.83 -2.38
C ALA A 42 -12.95 -41.07 -1.46
N PHE A 43 -14.18 -41.35 -1.02
CA PHE A 43 -14.66 -42.53 -0.29
C PHE A 43 -14.42 -42.57 1.25
N PRO A 44 -15.24 -43.34 2.01
CA PRO A 44 -16.48 -44.05 1.62
C PRO A 44 -17.75 -43.55 2.35
N ASP A 45 -18.91 -43.98 1.85
CA ASP A 45 -20.19 -43.86 2.55
C ASP A 45 -20.22 -44.67 3.85
N GLY A 46 -20.84 -44.11 4.89
CA GLY A 46 -21.03 -44.76 6.19
C GLY A 46 -22.33 -44.31 6.85
N ALA A 47 -23.40 -45.10 6.70
CA ALA A 47 -24.69 -44.83 7.32
C ALA A 47 -24.67 -45.15 8.83
N GLY A 48 -25.33 -44.31 9.66
CA GLY A 48 -25.63 -44.69 11.03
C GLY A 48 -26.04 -43.56 11.98
N GLY A 49 -27.20 -43.70 12.61
CA GLY A 49 -27.47 -43.14 13.94
C GLY A 49 -28.13 -41.75 14.00
N ALA A 50 -29.46 -41.70 13.91
CA ALA A 50 -30.21 -40.53 14.32
C ALA A 50 -30.11 -40.30 15.85
N ARG A 51 -29.66 -39.11 16.25
CA ARG A 51 -29.94 -38.52 17.58
C ARG A 51 -30.19 -37.03 17.41
N SER A 52 -31.36 -36.57 17.82
CA SER A 52 -31.70 -35.15 17.87
C SER A 52 -31.01 -34.48 19.07
N PRO A 53 -30.15 -33.47 18.90
CA PRO A 53 -29.71 -32.62 19.99
C PRO A 53 -30.61 -31.38 20.06
N THR A 54 -31.03 -31.03 21.27
CA THR A 54 -31.62 -29.73 21.59
C THR A 54 -30.68 -28.61 21.14
N SER A 55 -31.15 -27.78 20.19
CA SER A 55 -30.33 -26.75 19.53
C SER A 55 -30.02 -25.56 20.46
N THR A 56 -29.00 -25.71 21.30
CA THR A 56 -28.14 -24.56 21.63
C THR A 56 -27.08 -24.46 20.55
N ALA A 57 -27.32 -23.61 19.55
CA ALA A 57 -26.32 -23.33 18.52
C ALA A 57 -24.99 -22.92 19.18
N PRO A 58 -23.84 -23.47 18.73
CA PRO A 58 -22.55 -23.13 19.32
C PRO A 58 -22.35 -21.61 19.28
N ARG A 59 -22.04 -21.01 20.43
CA ARG A 59 -21.72 -19.58 20.53
C ARG A 59 -20.34 -19.35 19.93
N PHE A 60 -20.28 -19.21 18.61
CA PHE A 60 -19.05 -18.81 17.91
C PHE A 60 -18.49 -17.54 18.53
N SER A 61 -17.17 -17.48 18.70
CA SER A 61 -16.46 -16.30 19.18
C SER A 61 -16.68 -15.08 18.28
N TRP A 62 -16.83 -15.35 16.98
CA TRP A 62 -16.94 -14.37 15.91
C TRP A 62 -18.42 -14.17 15.55
N PRO A 63 -18.95 -12.93 15.64
CA PRO A 63 -20.38 -12.68 15.52
C PRO A 63 -20.85 -12.54 14.06
N PRO A 64 -22.17 -12.63 13.81
CA PRO A 64 -22.75 -12.12 12.57
C PRO A 64 -22.37 -10.65 12.35
N LEU A 65 -22.17 -10.28 11.08
CA LEU A 65 -21.50 -9.05 10.64
C LEU A 65 -21.97 -7.70 11.22
N ALA A 66 -23.17 -7.65 11.79
CA ALA A 66 -23.70 -6.47 12.47
C ALA A 66 -22.84 -6.00 13.66
N GLN A 67 -21.96 -6.87 14.19
CA GLN A 67 -21.13 -6.58 15.37
C GLN A 67 -19.63 -6.42 15.04
N VAL A 68 -19.23 -6.60 13.78
CA VAL A 68 -17.81 -6.51 13.38
C VAL A 68 -17.38 -5.06 13.31
N ARG A 69 -16.36 -4.69 14.08
CA ARG A 69 -15.82 -3.33 14.15
C ARG A 69 -14.59 -3.20 13.25
N THR A 70 -14.58 -2.16 12.42
CA THR A 70 -13.35 -1.71 11.75
C THR A 70 -12.59 -0.79 12.70
N LEU A 71 -11.28 -0.99 12.85
CA LEU A 71 -10.37 0.02 13.36
C LEU A 71 -9.69 0.72 12.18
N THR A 72 -9.96 2.02 12.07
CA THR A 72 -9.18 2.99 11.30
C THR A 72 -8.32 3.82 12.23
N TYR A 73 -7.30 4.46 11.66
CA TYR A 73 -6.47 5.43 12.35
C TYR A 73 -6.88 6.88 12.05
N GLY A 74 -7.91 7.11 11.22
CA GLY A 74 -8.52 8.42 11.03
C GLY A 74 -9.04 9.05 12.34
N GLN A 75 -8.82 10.35 12.52
CA GLN A 75 -9.35 11.09 13.67
C GLN A 75 -10.88 11.21 13.60
N THR A 76 -11.61 10.69 14.58
CA THR A 76 -13.05 10.97 14.74
C THR A 76 -13.31 12.30 15.43
N GLY A 77 -14.05 13.19 14.77
CA GLY A 77 -14.42 14.55 15.21
C GLY A 77 -15.07 15.35 14.06
N GLU A 78 -15.81 16.42 14.36
CA GLU A 78 -16.62 17.17 13.38
C GLU A 78 -15.82 18.04 12.38
N ASP A 79 -14.48 18.07 12.46
CA ASP A 79 -13.60 18.91 11.62
C ASP A 79 -13.10 18.23 10.33
N SER A 80 -13.69 17.10 9.94
CA SER A 80 -13.01 16.07 9.12
C SER A 80 -12.71 16.37 7.63
N GLU A 81 -12.92 17.59 7.13
CA GLU A 81 -12.44 18.02 5.81
C GLU A 81 -11.46 19.19 5.91
N LEU A 82 -10.20 18.97 5.52
CA LEU A 82 -9.22 20.03 5.36
C LEU A 82 -8.97 20.30 3.86
N PRO A 83 -9.22 21.53 3.36
CA PRO A 83 -9.04 21.88 1.97
C PRO A 83 -7.54 21.88 1.58
N ARG A 84 -7.27 21.81 0.28
CA ARG A 84 -5.90 21.93 -0.25
C ARG A 84 -5.34 23.33 0.06
N PRO A 85 -4.05 23.46 0.38
CA PRO A 85 -3.45 24.77 0.65
C PRO A 85 -3.38 25.62 -0.64
N PRO A 86 -3.31 26.96 -0.53
CA PRO A 86 -3.22 27.84 -1.70
C PRO A 86 -2.11 27.45 -2.68
N GLY A 87 -2.44 27.42 -3.97
CA GLY A 87 -1.54 27.01 -5.05
C GLY A 87 -1.45 25.51 -5.30
N ALA A 88 -1.90 24.65 -4.37
CA ALA A 88 -2.07 23.23 -4.64
C ALA A 88 -3.43 22.96 -5.32
N SER A 89 -3.46 22.04 -6.29
CA SER A 89 -4.70 21.69 -6.99
C SER A 89 -4.71 20.24 -7.45
N PHE A 90 -5.91 19.66 -7.49
CA PHE A 90 -6.21 18.39 -8.13
C PHE A 90 -7.26 18.62 -9.22
N LYS A 91 -7.03 18.09 -10.41
CA LYS A 91 -8.02 18.05 -11.49
C LYS A 91 -8.00 16.67 -12.14
N ARG A 92 -9.15 15.98 -12.14
CA ARG A 92 -9.40 14.80 -12.97
C ARG A 92 -10.20 15.21 -14.20
N THR A 93 -9.93 14.63 -15.37
CA THR A 93 -10.69 14.87 -16.62
C THR A 93 -10.81 13.56 -17.40
N PRO A 94 -12.01 13.13 -17.82
CA PRO A 94 -12.15 11.94 -18.65
C PRO A 94 -11.51 12.18 -20.03
N LEU A 95 -10.63 11.27 -20.45
CA LEU A 95 -10.08 11.22 -21.81
C LEU A 95 -10.88 10.26 -22.71
N SER A 96 -11.41 9.19 -22.13
CA SER A 96 -12.29 8.22 -22.77
C SER A 96 -13.28 7.65 -21.74
N GLN A 97 -14.02 6.60 -22.09
CA GLN A 97 -14.89 5.88 -21.14
C GLN A 97 -14.09 5.20 -20.01
N ASP A 98 -12.86 4.75 -20.29
CA ASP A 98 -12.05 3.93 -19.38
C ASP A 98 -10.77 4.62 -18.88
N ILE A 99 -10.49 5.86 -19.32
CA ILE A 99 -9.24 6.57 -19.01
C ILE A 99 -9.52 7.99 -18.54
N TYR A 100 -8.92 8.37 -17.41
CA TYR A 100 -8.92 9.73 -16.88
C TYR A 100 -7.50 10.30 -16.89
N GLU A 101 -7.35 11.54 -17.31
CA GLU A 101 -6.18 12.36 -16.99
C GLU A 101 -6.32 12.89 -15.57
N VAL A 102 -5.23 12.84 -14.80
CA VAL A 102 -5.11 13.51 -13.51
C VAL A 102 -3.96 14.51 -13.59
N GLN A 103 -4.27 15.78 -13.33
CA GLN A 103 -3.32 16.87 -13.20
C GLN A 103 -3.24 17.30 -11.73
N LEU A 104 -2.03 17.24 -11.18
CA LEU A 104 -1.70 17.69 -9.83
C LEU A 104 -0.81 18.93 -9.89
N LYS A 105 -1.04 19.89 -8.99
CA LYS A 105 -0.13 21.01 -8.73
C LYS A 105 0.16 21.09 -7.24
N PHE A 106 1.41 21.36 -6.89
CA PHE A 106 1.91 21.47 -5.53
C PHE A 106 3.27 22.18 -5.52
N ARG A 107 3.81 22.43 -4.33
CA ARG A 107 5.19 22.92 -4.13
C ARG A 107 6.01 21.84 -3.42
N ASN A 108 7.16 21.48 -3.98
CA ASN A 108 8.11 20.57 -3.32
C ASN A 108 8.83 21.28 -2.15
N PHE A 109 9.44 20.53 -1.23
CA PHE A 109 10.11 21.09 -0.05
C PHE A 109 11.35 21.95 -0.37
N ASN A 110 11.99 21.72 -1.53
CA ASN A 110 13.00 22.60 -2.11
C ASN A 110 12.42 23.90 -2.73
N ASN A 111 11.14 24.19 -2.47
CA ASN A 111 10.32 25.30 -2.98
C ASN A 111 9.94 25.26 -4.47
N ASP A 112 10.32 24.25 -5.25
CA ASP A 112 9.96 24.21 -6.67
C ASP A 112 8.43 24.04 -6.87
N PRO A 113 7.79 24.88 -7.71
CA PRO A 113 6.40 24.67 -8.11
C PRO A 113 6.32 23.55 -9.15
N LEU A 114 5.64 22.46 -8.80
CA LEU A 114 5.53 21.27 -9.64
C LEU A 114 4.12 21.08 -10.20
N LYS A 115 4.09 20.54 -11.41
CA LYS A 115 2.90 20.07 -12.12
C LYS A 115 3.17 18.63 -12.55
N VAL A 116 2.31 17.70 -12.15
CA VAL A 116 2.42 16.27 -12.49
C VAL A 116 1.16 15.84 -13.22
N GLU A 117 1.32 15.17 -14.35
CA GLU A 117 0.24 14.67 -15.19
C GLU A 117 0.42 13.18 -15.49
N PHE A 118 -0.64 12.40 -15.30
CA PHE A 118 -0.65 10.96 -15.53
C PHE A 118 -2.08 10.47 -15.81
N SER A 119 -2.20 9.24 -16.30
CA SER A 119 -3.49 8.61 -16.57
C SER A 119 -3.87 7.63 -15.45
N LEU A 120 -5.14 7.62 -15.06
CA LEU A 120 -5.80 6.54 -14.32
C LEU A 120 -6.65 5.71 -15.27
N VAL A 121 -6.64 4.38 -15.07
CA VAL A 121 -7.45 3.43 -15.84
C VAL A 121 -8.61 2.93 -14.98
N GLN A 122 -9.84 3.00 -15.51
CA GLN A 122 -11.07 2.59 -14.82
C GLN A 122 -11.01 1.12 -14.38
N ALA A 123 -10.45 0.24 -15.20
CA ALA A 123 -10.26 -1.17 -14.85
C ALA A 123 -9.37 -1.40 -13.62
N ASP A 124 -8.33 -0.58 -13.40
CA ASP A 124 -7.48 -0.66 -12.21
C ASP A 124 -8.20 -0.17 -10.94
N LEU A 125 -9.03 0.88 -11.08
CA LEU A 125 -9.89 1.37 -10.01
C LEU A 125 -10.89 0.28 -9.58
N ASP A 126 -11.59 -0.31 -10.54
CA ASP A 126 -12.60 -1.33 -10.28
C ASP A 126 -12.00 -2.65 -9.77
N ALA A 127 -10.82 -3.06 -10.28
CA ALA A 127 -10.08 -4.18 -9.75
C ALA A 127 -9.65 -3.94 -8.29
N SER A 128 -9.11 -2.76 -7.99
CA SER A 128 -8.71 -2.37 -6.64
C SER A 128 -9.89 -2.42 -5.64
N LEU A 129 -11.04 -1.86 -6.01
CA LEU A 129 -12.23 -1.87 -5.17
C LEU A 129 -12.88 -3.26 -5.06
N LYS A 130 -12.78 -4.10 -6.10
CA LYS A 130 -13.27 -5.48 -6.08
C LYS A 130 -12.40 -6.39 -5.20
N GLU A 131 -11.09 -6.14 -5.16
CA GLU A 131 -10.12 -6.86 -4.32
C GLU A 131 -10.15 -6.42 -2.86
N PHE A 132 -10.40 -5.14 -2.61
CA PHE A 132 -10.47 -4.56 -1.28
C PHE A 132 -11.88 -4.65 -0.67
N GLY A 133 -11.96 -4.53 0.66
CA GLY A 133 -13.22 -4.52 1.40
C GLY A 133 -13.93 -5.87 1.45
N TYR A 134 -14.96 -5.99 2.28
CA TYR A 134 -15.72 -7.21 2.52
C TYR A 134 -17.24 -6.97 2.51
N SER A 135 -18.04 -7.94 2.10
CA SER A 135 -19.51 -7.83 2.08
C SER A 135 -20.18 -8.83 3.03
N LYS A 136 -21.49 -8.67 3.25
CA LYS A 136 -22.25 -9.55 4.14
C LYS A 136 -22.50 -10.95 3.58
N GLY A 137 -22.90 -11.04 2.31
CA GLY A 137 -23.10 -12.35 1.66
C GLY A 137 -21.81 -13.20 1.63
N GLU A 138 -20.65 -12.57 1.47
CA GLU A 138 -19.36 -13.28 1.44
C GLU A 138 -19.05 -13.97 2.80
N LEU A 139 -19.26 -13.27 3.93
CA LEU A 139 -19.02 -13.82 5.27
C LEU A 139 -20.12 -14.78 5.74
N ASP A 140 -21.39 -14.49 5.44
CA ASP A 140 -22.50 -15.42 5.70
C ASP A 140 -22.28 -16.74 4.92
N GLY A 141 -21.75 -16.67 3.69
CA GLY A 141 -21.35 -17.83 2.88
C GLY A 141 -20.12 -18.59 3.38
N ILE A 142 -19.24 -17.98 4.19
CA ILE A 142 -18.17 -18.68 4.93
C ILE A 142 -18.79 -19.42 6.12
N PHE A 143 -19.67 -18.76 6.87
CA PHE A 143 -20.37 -19.37 8.01
C PHE A 143 -21.19 -20.61 7.60
N GLN A 144 -21.92 -20.54 6.49
CA GLN A 144 -22.72 -21.68 5.98
C GLN A 144 -21.86 -22.91 5.61
N ARG A 145 -20.64 -22.70 5.09
CA ARG A 145 -19.72 -23.76 4.68
C ARG A 145 -18.95 -24.37 5.86
N TYR A 146 -18.41 -23.53 6.73
CA TYR A 146 -17.45 -23.94 7.75
C TYR A 146 -18.00 -23.95 9.18
N GLY A 147 -19.12 -23.26 9.47
CA GLY A 147 -19.71 -23.27 10.81
C GLY A 147 -20.12 -24.68 11.28
N LYS A 148 -20.57 -25.55 10.36
CA LYS A 148 -20.87 -26.96 10.64
C LYS A 148 -19.63 -27.81 10.96
N GLN A 149 -18.43 -27.35 10.58
CA GLN A 149 -17.15 -28.04 10.79
C GLN A 149 -16.50 -27.69 12.14
N GLY A 150 -17.15 -26.83 12.93
CA GLY A 150 -16.68 -26.39 14.24
C GLY A 150 -16.05 -25.00 14.23
N GLN A 151 -15.89 -24.44 15.42
CA GLN A 151 -15.50 -23.05 15.62
C GLN A 151 -14.09 -22.73 15.07
N ALA A 152 -13.11 -23.61 15.27
CA ALA A 152 -11.74 -23.38 14.82
C ALA A 152 -11.65 -23.25 13.28
N ALA A 153 -12.30 -24.17 12.55
CA ALA A 153 -12.36 -24.14 11.09
C ALA A 153 -13.04 -22.87 10.56
N TYR A 154 -14.13 -22.43 11.21
CA TYR A 154 -14.79 -21.17 10.85
C TYR A 154 -13.88 -19.95 11.12
N GLU A 155 -13.24 -19.85 12.30
CA GLU A 155 -12.36 -18.74 12.64
C GLU A 155 -11.14 -18.64 11.71
N GLU A 156 -10.54 -19.76 11.34
CA GLU A 156 -9.42 -19.81 10.40
C GLU A 156 -9.83 -19.28 9.02
N GLN A 157 -10.96 -19.75 8.49
CA GLN A 157 -11.46 -19.33 7.18
C GLN A 157 -11.88 -17.86 7.16
N VAL A 158 -12.40 -17.33 8.29
CA VAL A 158 -12.66 -15.89 8.46
C VAL A 158 -11.35 -15.09 8.45
N LYS A 159 -10.30 -15.51 9.17
CA LYS A 159 -8.98 -14.86 9.17
C LYS A 159 -8.36 -14.83 7.77
N LEU A 160 -8.34 -15.97 7.08
CA LEU A 160 -7.83 -16.09 5.71
C LEU A 160 -8.64 -15.21 4.74
N TYR A 161 -9.96 -15.16 4.89
CA TYR A 161 -10.81 -14.29 4.08
C TYR A 161 -10.48 -12.81 4.30
N PHE A 162 -10.41 -12.32 5.54
CA PHE A 162 -10.05 -10.91 5.77
C PHE A 162 -8.68 -10.54 5.20
N LEU A 163 -7.69 -11.42 5.34
CA LEU A 163 -6.37 -11.24 4.75
C LEU A 163 -6.43 -11.24 3.21
N SER A 164 -7.34 -11.99 2.59
CA SER A 164 -7.58 -11.92 1.13
C SER A 164 -8.25 -10.62 0.69
N ARG A 165 -8.91 -9.89 1.60
CA ARG A 165 -9.64 -8.63 1.33
C ARG A 165 -8.94 -7.35 1.80
N GLY A 166 -7.74 -7.43 2.38
CA GLY A 166 -6.98 -6.24 2.83
C GLY A 166 -7.16 -5.89 4.31
N PHE A 167 -7.46 -6.87 5.16
CA PHE A 167 -7.71 -6.67 6.59
C PHE A 167 -6.99 -7.70 7.43
N LYS A 168 -6.58 -7.29 8.64
CA LYS A 168 -6.08 -8.17 9.70
C LYS A 168 -7.17 -8.32 10.77
N VAL A 169 -7.36 -9.54 11.28
CA VAL A 169 -8.18 -9.76 12.49
C VAL A 169 -7.29 -9.44 13.70
N VAL A 170 -7.64 -8.39 14.45
CA VAL A 170 -6.84 -7.85 15.56
C VAL A 170 -7.50 -8.03 16.92
N GLY A 171 -8.78 -8.45 16.94
CA GLY A 171 -9.52 -8.80 18.14
C GLY A 171 -10.56 -9.88 17.86
N LYS A 172 -11.38 -10.18 18.88
CA LYS A 172 -12.41 -11.24 18.79
C LYS A 172 -13.49 -10.96 17.73
N ASP A 173 -13.81 -9.69 17.52
CA ASP A 173 -14.85 -9.16 16.63
C ASP A 173 -14.34 -7.97 15.79
N THR A 174 -13.03 -7.71 15.84
CA THR A 174 -12.44 -6.45 15.40
C THR A 174 -11.39 -6.71 14.31
N VAL A 175 -11.50 -5.96 13.21
CA VAL A 175 -10.57 -6.01 12.07
C VAL A 175 -9.95 -4.62 11.86
N SER A 176 -8.70 -4.58 11.39
CA SER A 176 -8.05 -3.35 10.94
C SER A 176 -7.67 -3.48 9.48
N VAL A 177 -7.58 -2.37 8.75
CA VAL A 177 -7.04 -2.36 7.39
C VAL A 177 -5.56 -2.78 7.42
N ASP A 178 -5.16 -3.65 6.49
CA ASP A 178 -3.78 -4.06 6.30
C ASP A 178 -3.08 -3.11 5.32
N ILE A 179 -2.66 -1.95 5.82
CA ILE A 179 -2.05 -0.88 5.01
C ILE A 179 -0.82 -1.36 4.20
N PRO A 180 0.13 -2.17 4.73
CA PRO A 180 1.18 -2.81 3.93
C PRO A 180 0.63 -3.62 2.75
N GLN A 181 -0.37 -4.46 2.98
CA GLN A 181 -0.95 -5.27 1.91
C GLN A 181 -1.72 -4.41 0.89
N LEU A 182 -2.33 -3.32 1.34
CA LEU A 182 -2.99 -2.32 0.50
C LEU A 182 -1.98 -1.55 -0.37
N ILE A 183 -0.79 -1.26 0.14
CA ILE A 183 0.36 -0.73 -0.60
C ILE A 183 0.76 -1.73 -1.69
N TRP A 184 1.15 -2.95 -1.31
CA TRP A 184 1.66 -3.98 -2.23
C TRP A 184 0.69 -4.30 -3.37
N ARG A 185 -0.61 -4.45 -3.10
CA ARG A 185 -1.63 -4.73 -4.13
C ARG A 185 -1.76 -3.59 -5.16
N ASN A 186 -1.45 -2.35 -4.79
CA ASN A 186 -1.73 -1.17 -5.61
C ASN A 186 -0.49 -0.48 -6.20
N MET A 187 0.72 -0.92 -5.86
CA MET A 187 1.98 -0.42 -6.46
C MET A 187 1.93 -0.30 -7.98
N LYS A 188 1.52 -1.37 -8.68
CA LYS A 188 1.43 -1.37 -10.15
C LYS A 188 0.37 -0.39 -10.68
N ARG A 189 -0.75 -0.24 -9.98
CA ARG A 189 -1.88 0.64 -10.35
C ARG A 189 -1.55 2.12 -10.22
N VAL A 190 -0.57 2.48 -9.38
CA VAL A 190 -0.07 3.86 -9.24
C VAL A 190 1.26 4.11 -9.98
N ASN A 191 1.75 3.14 -10.76
CA ASN A 191 3.02 3.25 -11.48
C ASN A 191 3.05 4.45 -12.44
N GLY A 192 1.93 4.80 -13.09
CA GLY A 192 1.82 5.98 -13.95
C GLY A 192 2.17 7.29 -13.24
N LEU A 193 1.78 7.44 -11.97
CA LEU A 193 2.14 8.57 -11.12
C LEU A 193 3.61 8.53 -10.69
N ALA A 194 4.12 7.37 -10.30
CA ALA A 194 5.54 7.20 -9.94
C ALA A 194 6.48 7.53 -11.12
N LEU A 195 6.12 7.13 -12.35
CA LEU A 195 6.84 7.49 -13.57
C LEU A 195 6.71 8.99 -13.92
N ALA A 196 5.54 9.60 -13.68
CA ALA A 196 5.36 11.04 -13.92
C ALA A 196 6.21 11.88 -12.94
N LEU A 197 6.27 11.50 -11.67
CA LEU A 197 7.19 12.07 -10.68
C LEU A 197 8.66 11.86 -11.06
N GLN A 198 9.03 10.68 -11.55
CA GLN A 198 10.39 10.39 -12.02
C GLN A 198 10.79 11.29 -13.20
N ARG A 199 9.95 11.48 -14.21
CA ARG A 199 10.22 12.39 -15.34
C ARG A 199 10.42 13.83 -14.89
N VAL A 200 9.64 14.29 -13.90
CA VAL A 200 9.81 15.62 -13.30
C VAL A 200 11.15 15.70 -12.56
N GLY A 201 11.52 14.67 -11.79
CA GLY A 201 12.81 14.59 -11.12
C GLY A 201 14.00 14.60 -12.09
N GLU A 202 13.95 13.80 -13.15
CA GLU A 202 14.97 13.77 -14.21
C GLU A 202 15.12 15.13 -14.90
N ALA A 203 14.00 15.78 -15.27
CA ALA A 203 14.02 17.11 -15.89
C ALA A 203 14.55 18.21 -14.96
N ARG A 204 14.34 18.08 -13.65
CA ARG A 204 14.84 19.01 -12.61
C ARG A 204 16.22 18.65 -12.06
N ARG A 205 16.77 17.48 -12.42
CA ARG A 205 18.00 16.89 -11.86
C ARG A 205 17.93 16.67 -10.34
N TYR A 206 16.77 16.27 -9.85
CA TYR A 206 16.54 15.89 -8.46
C TYR A 206 17.38 14.68 -8.05
N ASP A 207 17.85 14.69 -6.81
CA ASP A 207 18.36 13.49 -6.16
C ASP A 207 17.21 12.60 -5.62
N SER A 208 17.56 11.53 -4.88
CA SER A 208 16.57 10.63 -4.28
C SER A 208 15.70 11.31 -3.23
N GLU A 209 16.18 12.34 -2.55
CA GLU A 209 15.49 13.00 -1.44
C GLU A 209 14.56 14.09 -1.96
N ASP A 210 14.98 14.84 -2.99
CA ASP A 210 14.11 15.77 -3.72
C ASP A 210 12.88 15.08 -4.34
N ILE A 211 13.05 13.87 -4.91
CA ILE A 211 11.93 13.13 -5.54
C ILE A 211 11.01 12.44 -4.51
N ILE A 212 11.57 11.88 -3.42
CA ILE A 212 10.75 11.37 -2.28
C ILE A 212 9.99 12.53 -1.64
N GLY A 213 10.66 13.67 -1.43
CA GLY A 213 10.06 14.92 -0.99
C GLY A 213 8.91 15.37 -1.88
N ALA A 214 9.09 15.32 -3.21
CA ALA A 214 8.06 15.68 -4.16
C ALA A 214 6.82 14.75 -4.06
N ALA A 215 7.02 13.45 -3.87
CA ALA A 215 5.92 12.51 -3.65
C ALA A 215 5.17 12.80 -2.34
N ALA A 216 5.89 13.03 -1.24
CA ALA A 216 5.30 13.34 0.06
C ALA A 216 4.54 14.69 0.04
N ALA A 217 5.14 15.74 -0.50
CA ALA A 217 4.51 17.06 -0.66
C ALA A 217 3.23 17.00 -1.52
N MET A 218 3.26 16.21 -2.60
CA MET A 218 2.10 15.96 -3.46
C MET A 218 0.96 15.29 -2.68
N VAL A 219 1.23 14.19 -1.95
CA VAL A 219 0.20 13.48 -1.18
C VAL A 219 -0.37 14.35 -0.05
N GLN A 220 0.48 15.11 0.64
CA GLN A 220 0.05 16.01 1.70
C GLN A 220 -0.84 17.15 1.17
N THR A 221 -0.50 17.76 0.01
CA THR A 221 -1.08 19.05 -0.41
C THR A 221 -1.98 19.00 -1.65
N SER A 222 -1.70 18.17 -2.66
CA SER A 222 -2.57 18.03 -3.83
C SER A 222 -3.84 17.23 -3.52
N LEU A 223 -3.84 16.40 -2.47
CA LEU A 223 -5.02 15.64 -2.04
C LEU A 223 -5.63 16.31 -0.81
N ALA A 224 -6.95 16.55 -0.81
CA ALA A 224 -7.63 17.07 0.38
C ALA A 224 -7.62 16.02 1.50
N TYR A 225 -7.65 16.45 2.76
CA TYR A 225 -7.91 15.54 3.88
C TYR A 225 -9.41 15.33 3.99
N ARG A 226 -9.87 14.09 3.92
CA ARG A 226 -11.27 13.69 4.15
C ARG A 226 -11.31 12.24 4.61
N ILE A 227 -12.20 11.91 5.54
CA ILE A 227 -12.39 10.54 6.03
C ILE A 227 -13.27 9.75 5.03
N PRO A 228 -12.78 8.63 4.46
CA PRO A 228 -13.60 7.75 3.64
C PRO A 228 -14.83 7.17 4.37
N PRO A 229 -15.90 6.82 3.66
CA PRO A 229 -17.03 6.15 4.27
C PRO A 229 -16.66 4.74 4.76
N GLU A 230 -17.39 4.20 5.75
CA GLU A 230 -17.24 2.81 6.18
C GLU A 230 -17.54 1.79 5.06
N SER A 231 -18.26 2.19 4.02
CA SER A 231 -18.67 1.32 2.92
C SER A 231 -18.80 2.07 1.60
N GLU A 232 -18.34 1.45 0.53
CA GLU A 232 -18.41 1.96 -0.84
C GLU A 232 -18.79 0.81 -1.80
N ARG A 233 -19.62 1.10 -2.81
CA ARG A 233 -20.06 0.14 -3.86
C ARG A 233 -20.49 -1.24 -3.32
N GLY A 234 -21.19 -1.26 -2.19
CA GLY A 234 -21.70 -2.49 -1.56
C GLY A 234 -20.67 -3.30 -0.75
N ARG A 235 -19.46 -2.78 -0.55
CA ARG A 235 -18.39 -3.40 0.24
C ARG A 235 -18.06 -2.52 1.45
N ARG A 236 -17.79 -3.14 2.61
CA ARG A 236 -17.18 -2.45 3.75
C ARG A 236 -15.72 -2.24 3.43
N ILE A 237 -15.34 -0.99 3.18
CA ILE A 237 -13.95 -0.56 2.98
C ILE A 237 -13.30 -0.11 4.29
N GLY A 238 -14.11 0.07 5.34
CA GLY A 238 -13.61 0.36 6.67
C GLY A 238 -12.84 1.67 6.73
N GLY A 239 -13.43 2.75 6.20
CA GLY A 239 -12.91 4.11 6.34
C GLY A 239 -11.56 4.39 5.69
N VAL A 240 -11.10 3.56 4.75
CA VAL A 240 -9.85 3.77 3.99
C VAL A 240 -10.12 3.64 2.49
N HIS A 241 -9.64 4.60 1.68
CA HIS A 241 -9.62 4.49 0.22
C HIS A 241 -8.35 3.75 -0.23
N PRO A 242 -8.44 2.75 -1.12
CA PRO A 242 -7.25 2.20 -1.76
C PRO A 242 -6.59 3.26 -2.66
N PRO A 243 -5.26 3.20 -2.90
CA PRO A 243 -4.52 4.22 -3.64
C PRO A 243 -5.14 4.68 -4.98
N PRO A 244 -5.70 3.81 -5.84
CA PRO A 244 -6.35 4.26 -7.07
C PRO A 244 -7.63 5.08 -6.82
N GLN A 245 -8.41 4.77 -5.77
CA GLN A 245 -9.60 5.54 -5.40
C GLN A 245 -9.22 6.90 -4.79
N ALA A 246 -8.19 6.95 -3.94
CA ALA A 246 -7.68 8.21 -3.41
C ALA A 246 -7.16 9.15 -4.52
N LEU A 247 -6.51 8.60 -5.55
CA LEU A 247 -6.13 9.34 -6.76
C LEU A 247 -7.30 9.65 -7.69
N TYR A 248 -8.35 8.83 -7.73
CA TYR A 248 -9.54 9.10 -8.51
C TYR A 248 -10.29 10.31 -7.92
N ASP A 249 -10.60 10.29 -6.63
CA ASP A 249 -11.37 11.35 -5.97
C ASP A 249 -10.57 12.60 -5.60
N GLY A 250 -9.24 12.46 -5.50
CA GLY A 250 -8.34 13.55 -5.13
C GLY A 250 -8.33 13.88 -3.64
N TRP A 251 -8.69 12.92 -2.79
CA TRP A 251 -8.71 13.06 -1.33
C TRP A 251 -8.51 11.73 -0.60
N GLY A 252 -8.16 11.81 0.68
CA GLY A 252 -7.99 10.66 1.57
C GLY A 252 -7.62 11.11 2.98
N ASP A 253 -7.75 10.20 3.95
CA ASP A 253 -7.34 10.41 5.35
C ASP A 253 -5.86 10.02 5.56
N CYS A 254 -5.40 9.95 6.81
CA CYS A 254 -4.03 9.51 7.12
C CYS A 254 -3.72 8.08 6.65
N ASP A 255 -4.67 7.13 6.74
CA ASP A 255 -4.50 5.77 6.27
C ASP A 255 -4.40 5.71 4.74
N SER A 256 -5.37 6.35 4.06
CA SER A 256 -5.44 6.39 2.59
C SER A 256 -4.24 7.09 1.95
N LYS A 257 -3.82 8.23 2.52
CA LYS A 257 -2.65 9.00 2.07
C LYS A 257 -1.35 8.22 2.31
N SER A 258 -1.23 7.52 3.44
CA SER A 258 -0.07 6.67 3.73
C SER A 258 0.02 5.46 2.79
N ALA A 259 -1.11 4.81 2.52
CA ALA A 259 -1.19 3.71 1.55
C ALA A 259 -0.80 4.18 0.13
N LEU A 260 -1.24 5.37 -0.27
CA LEU A 260 -0.87 5.94 -1.56
C LEU A 260 0.61 6.31 -1.64
N LEU A 261 1.15 7.01 -0.64
CA LEU A 261 2.56 7.39 -0.63
C LEU A 261 3.44 6.13 -0.66
N GLY A 262 3.17 5.14 0.20
CA GLY A 262 3.88 3.87 0.20
C GLY A 262 3.84 3.15 -1.15
N ALA A 263 2.66 3.10 -1.80
CA ALA A 263 2.51 2.48 -3.13
C ALA A 263 3.28 3.21 -4.23
N VAL A 264 3.35 4.55 -4.19
CA VAL A 264 4.17 5.35 -5.12
C VAL A 264 5.65 5.11 -4.88
N LEU A 265 6.12 5.25 -3.64
CA LEU A 265 7.55 5.13 -3.30
C LEU A 265 8.10 3.73 -3.58
N SER A 266 7.31 2.67 -3.34
CA SER A 266 7.73 1.28 -3.58
C SER A 266 7.91 0.93 -5.07
N ASN A 267 7.53 1.80 -6.00
CA ASN A 267 7.90 1.66 -7.42
C ASN A 267 9.39 1.97 -7.69
N TRP A 268 10.09 2.63 -6.76
CA TRP A 268 11.49 3.03 -6.94
C TRP A 268 12.45 2.04 -6.26
N LYS A 269 13.56 1.74 -6.94
CA LYS A 269 14.55 0.76 -6.45
C LYS A 269 15.21 1.23 -5.15
N GLY A 270 15.39 0.31 -4.22
CA GLY A 270 16.10 0.55 -2.96
C GLY A 270 15.24 1.13 -1.83
N ILE A 271 14.03 1.62 -2.12
CA ILE A 271 13.08 2.00 -1.08
C ILE A 271 12.65 0.75 -0.29
N LYS A 272 12.66 0.87 1.03
CA LYS A 272 12.08 -0.10 1.97
C LYS A 272 11.29 0.68 3.01
N GLY A 273 10.07 0.27 3.29
CA GLY A 273 9.13 1.03 4.11
C GLY A 273 8.69 0.29 5.37
N VAL A 274 8.13 1.05 6.30
CA VAL A 274 7.28 0.54 7.36
C VAL A 274 6.06 1.42 7.50
N GLY A 275 4.89 0.82 7.69
CA GLY A 275 3.74 1.49 8.26
C GLY A 275 3.93 1.66 9.76
N VAL A 276 3.58 2.84 10.28
CA VAL A 276 3.74 3.24 11.67
C VAL A 276 2.35 3.57 12.19
N ALA A 277 1.80 2.69 13.01
CA ALA A 277 0.45 2.84 13.56
C ALA A 277 0.53 3.45 14.97
N LEU A 278 -0.11 4.60 15.15
CA LEU A 278 -0.22 5.31 16.42
C LEU A 278 -1.71 5.41 16.83
N PRO A 279 -2.06 5.72 18.09
CA PRO A 279 -3.45 5.87 18.50
C PRO A 279 -4.17 6.95 17.67
N ARG A 280 -5.11 6.53 16.81
CA ARG A 280 -5.82 7.41 15.87
C ARG A 280 -4.87 8.26 15.00
N HIS A 281 -3.78 7.66 14.52
CA HIS A 281 -2.96 8.21 13.44
C HIS A 281 -2.13 7.12 12.73
N PHE A 282 -1.89 7.28 11.43
CA PHE A 282 -1.02 6.39 10.67
C PHE A 282 -0.10 7.21 9.76
N LEU A 283 1.18 6.82 9.75
CA LEU A 283 2.22 7.39 8.90
C LEU A 283 3.17 6.30 8.40
N ILE A 284 4.20 6.66 7.65
CA ILE A 284 5.22 5.70 7.19
C ILE A 284 6.62 6.08 7.68
N GLY A 285 7.51 5.10 7.73
CA GLY A 285 8.94 5.30 7.92
C GLY A 285 9.72 4.71 6.74
N LEU A 286 10.79 5.38 6.31
CA LEU A 286 11.65 4.97 5.20
C LEU A 286 13.03 4.56 5.71
N ALA A 287 13.52 3.40 5.28
CA ALA A 287 14.82 2.90 5.70
C ALA A 287 15.96 3.72 5.10
N ARG A 288 16.48 4.69 5.85
CA ARG A 288 17.70 5.45 5.55
C ARG A 288 18.40 5.90 6.83
N MET A 289 19.67 6.27 6.71
CA MET A 289 20.37 6.95 7.81
C MET A 289 19.65 8.26 8.14
N PRO A 290 19.29 8.51 9.42
CA PRO A 290 18.76 9.80 9.87
C PRO A 290 19.80 10.91 9.69
N ARG A 291 19.32 12.09 9.32
CA ARG A 291 20.05 13.36 9.32
C ARG A 291 19.87 14.07 10.66
N GLN A 292 20.65 15.12 10.88
CA GLN A 292 20.47 15.96 12.06
C GLN A 292 19.07 16.60 12.05
N GLY A 293 18.28 16.33 13.08
CA GLY A 293 16.90 16.82 13.22
C GLY A 293 15.81 15.90 12.67
N ASP A 294 16.17 14.79 12.00
CA ASP A 294 15.17 13.80 11.56
C ASP A 294 14.56 13.07 12.78
N VAL A 295 13.23 12.97 12.79
CA VAL A 295 12.48 12.04 13.65
C VAL A 295 12.50 10.65 12.99
N PHE A 296 12.95 9.64 13.72
CA PHE A 296 13.09 8.27 13.22
C PHE A 296 12.73 7.26 14.30
N LEU A 297 12.45 6.03 13.87
CA LEU A 297 12.27 4.86 14.74
C LEU A 297 13.31 3.80 14.39
N GLU A 298 13.75 3.01 15.37
CA GLU A 298 14.53 1.81 15.13
C GLU A 298 13.64 0.56 15.20
N HIS A 299 13.80 -0.35 14.23
CA HIS A 299 13.16 -1.65 14.25
C HIS A 299 14.12 -2.72 13.72
N LYS A 300 14.43 -3.72 14.56
CA LYS A 300 15.34 -4.84 14.24
C LYS A 300 16.72 -4.37 13.73
N GLY A 301 17.29 -3.32 14.35
CA GLY A 301 18.58 -2.75 13.96
C GLY A 301 18.57 -1.91 12.67
N VAL A 302 17.39 -1.62 12.11
CA VAL A 302 17.23 -0.73 10.95
C VAL A 302 16.55 0.56 11.41
N GLN A 303 17.12 1.71 11.03
CA GLN A 303 16.56 3.03 11.28
C GLN A 303 15.60 3.42 10.15
N TYR A 304 14.42 3.90 10.54
CA TYR A 304 13.35 4.32 9.65
C TYR A 304 12.99 5.77 9.94
N VAL A 305 13.34 6.66 9.01
CA VAL A 305 13.03 8.10 9.12
C VAL A 305 11.56 8.31 8.79
N LEU A 306 10.85 9.02 9.67
CA LEU A 306 9.40 9.19 9.56
C LEU A 306 9.01 10.16 8.46
N VAL A 307 7.87 9.88 7.83
CA VAL A 307 7.22 10.73 6.83
C VAL A 307 5.75 10.76 7.17
N GLU A 308 5.22 11.91 7.58
CA GLU A 308 3.80 12.12 7.85
C GLU A 308 3.07 12.45 6.53
N PRO A 309 2.28 11.52 5.93
CA PRO A 309 1.65 11.75 4.63
C PRO A 309 0.31 12.49 4.81
N ALA A 310 -0.20 12.51 6.04
CA ALA A 310 -1.30 13.35 6.46
C ALA A 310 -0.93 14.82 6.20
N GLY A 311 -1.79 15.49 5.45
CA GLY A 311 -1.71 16.92 5.18
C GLY A 311 -3.10 17.47 4.92
N PRO A 312 -3.27 18.79 4.93
CA PRO A 312 -2.34 19.77 4.37
C PRO A 312 -1.32 20.36 5.37
N ALA A 313 -0.20 19.67 5.61
CA ALA A 313 0.79 20.06 6.61
C ALA A 313 2.10 20.63 6.02
N TRP A 314 2.49 20.20 4.80
CA TRP A 314 3.76 20.54 4.15
C TRP A 314 4.99 20.26 5.04
N LEU A 315 5.04 19.04 5.57
CA LEU A 315 6.11 18.50 6.42
C LEU A 315 7.13 17.70 5.59
N PRO A 316 8.40 18.13 5.51
CA PRO A 316 9.48 17.36 4.90
C PRO A 316 9.66 15.94 5.49
N VAL A 317 10.30 15.05 4.72
CA VAL A 317 10.80 13.76 5.21
C VAL A 317 11.70 14.00 6.42
N GLY A 318 11.46 13.29 7.52
CA GLY A 318 12.14 13.49 8.79
C GLY A 318 11.44 14.44 9.75
N LEU A 319 10.42 15.20 9.31
CA LEU A 319 9.59 16.01 10.20
C LEU A 319 8.18 15.42 10.31
N VAL A 320 7.62 15.54 11.51
CA VAL A 320 6.27 15.10 11.89
C VAL A 320 5.60 16.21 12.70
N SER A 321 4.27 16.17 12.83
CA SER A 321 3.53 17.17 13.61
C SER A 321 3.78 17.04 15.13
N ASP A 322 3.57 18.12 15.88
CA ASP A 322 3.61 18.11 17.35
C ASP A 322 2.65 17.07 17.96
N TYR A 323 1.55 16.79 17.27
CA TYR A 323 0.61 15.72 17.62
C TYR A 323 1.27 14.33 17.51
N THR A 324 1.94 14.04 16.40
CA THR A 324 2.70 12.80 16.21
C THR A 324 3.83 12.67 17.22
N THR A 325 4.64 13.71 17.43
CA THR A 325 5.69 13.74 18.46
C THR A 325 5.11 13.43 19.85
N GLY A 326 4.05 14.12 20.24
CA GLY A 326 3.37 13.92 21.52
C GLY A 326 2.60 12.59 21.66
N LEU A 327 2.46 11.80 20.59
CA LEU A 327 2.04 10.40 20.65
C LEU A 327 3.25 9.48 20.86
N LEU A 328 4.34 9.68 20.10
CA LEU A 328 5.58 8.90 20.20
C LEU A 328 6.16 8.94 21.61
N ASP A 329 6.24 10.12 22.22
CA ASP A 329 6.75 10.33 23.60
C ASP A 329 5.98 9.54 24.68
N LYS A 330 4.72 9.15 24.40
CA LYS A 330 3.82 8.47 25.35
C LYS A 330 3.77 6.96 25.15
N MET A 331 4.40 6.42 24.10
CA MET A 331 4.28 5.00 23.74
C MET A 331 5.48 4.20 24.22
N SER A 332 5.23 3.12 24.96
CA SER A 332 6.25 2.13 25.36
C SER A 332 6.66 1.17 24.24
N GLY A 333 6.22 1.43 23.01
CA GLY A 333 6.51 0.66 21.80
C GLY A 333 5.52 0.99 20.69
N VAL A 334 6.00 1.09 19.45
CA VAL A 334 5.19 1.47 18.29
C VAL A 334 4.92 0.25 17.39
N PRO A 335 3.66 -0.07 17.06
CA PRO A 335 3.34 -1.10 16.08
C PRO A 335 3.87 -0.75 14.68
N ILE A 336 4.88 -1.50 14.24
CA ILE A 336 5.60 -1.31 12.97
C ILE A 336 5.21 -2.43 12.00
N GLN A 337 4.86 -2.05 10.77
CA GLN A 337 4.32 -2.96 9.75
C GLN A 337 5.12 -2.86 8.42
N PRO A 338 6.11 -3.72 8.16
CA PRO A 338 6.98 -3.61 6.99
C PRO A 338 6.27 -3.69 5.64
N PHE A 339 6.75 -2.91 4.66
CA PHE A 339 6.37 -2.97 3.25
C PHE A 339 7.54 -2.60 2.31
#